data_AF-A0A956J0P4-F1
#
_entry.id   AF-A0A956J0P4-F1
#
_cell.length_a   1.000
_cell.length_b   1.000
_cell.length_c   1.000
_cell.angle_alpha   90.00
_cell.angle_beta   90.00
_cell.angle_gamma   90.00
#
_symmetry.space_group_name_H-M   'P 1'
#
loop_
_entity.id
_entity.type
_entity.pdbx_description
1 polymer ?
#
loop_
_entity_poly.entity_id
_entity_poly.type
_entity_poly.pdbx_seq_one_letter_code
_entity_poly.pdbx_strand_id
1 'polypeptide(L)'
;MNRHRAPGSALVLLGVALGVSSCQGSYEMERDEPCRQAGFAIASRNQACNGDADHANALYERFVDEYLCSVTKPSQNAFRCAYNINALGCEEVAAKGDDLNGYLSANGCGVILKRKDGTPIPQAGGGVTATPLCASLVLRLAEFESACGDNEPPGDLSLLIASDLTTDHECAANATPAELATCLSALDGKRCIDFSIARELLDATPSCDSVLPAQEVAP
;
A
#
# COMPACT_ATOMS: atom_id res chain seq x y z
N MET A 1 62.69 55.65 -2.95
CA MET A 1 62.83 54.41 -3.74
C MET A 1 62.38 53.24 -2.87
N ASN A 2 61.10 52.84 -2.93
CA ASN A 2 60.61 51.65 -2.22
C ASN A 2 59.83 50.78 -3.21
N ARG A 3 60.35 49.59 -3.49
CA ARG A 3 59.73 48.55 -4.32
C ARG A 3 59.00 47.57 -3.38
N HIS A 4 57.68 47.57 -3.40
CA HIS A 4 56.89 46.47 -2.82
C HIS A 4 56.58 45.44 -3.91
N ARG A 5 57.13 44.23 -3.75
CA ARG A 5 56.78 43.04 -4.52
C ARG A 5 55.46 42.48 -3.96
N ALA A 6 54.48 42.28 -4.83
CA ALA A 6 53.27 41.53 -4.51
C ALA A 6 53.51 40.01 -4.74
N PRO A 7 53.08 39.13 -3.82
CA PRO A 7 53.16 37.69 -4.01
C PRO A 7 52.01 37.18 -4.90
N GLY A 8 52.34 36.26 -5.80
CA GLY A 8 51.41 35.62 -6.72
C GLY A 8 50.52 34.60 -6.02
N SER A 9 49.22 34.68 -6.28
CA SER A 9 48.22 33.71 -5.86
C SER A 9 48.24 32.50 -6.79
N ALA A 10 48.73 31.37 -6.28
CA ALA A 10 48.59 30.08 -6.93
C ALA A 10 47.17 29.57 -6.72
N LEU A 11 46.40 29.51 -7.82
CA LEU A 11 45.03 29.01 -7.85
C LEU A 11 45.09 27.48 -7.98
N VAL A 12 44.87 26.77 -6.86
CA VAL A 12 44.79 25.31 -6.82
C VAL A 12 43.37 24.89 -7.17
N LEU A 13 43.16 24.41 -8.39
CA LEU A 13 41.92 23.77 -8.84
C LEU A 13 41.86 22.35 -8.24
N LEU A 14 41.18 22.22 -7.10
CA LEU A 14 40.82 20.93 -6.51
C LEU A 14 39.66 20.34 -7.33
N GLY A 15 39.98 19.43 -8.26
CA GLY A 15 39.00 18.65 -9.00
C GLY A 15 38.33 17.62 -8.09
N VAL A 16 37.11 17.91 -7.63
CA VAL A 16 36.26 16.95 -6.93
C VAL A 16 35.78 15.92 -7.94
N ALA A 17 36.44 14.76 -7.97
CA ALA A 17 35.96 13.59 -8.69
C ALA A 17 34.70 13.07 -7.94
N LEU A 18 33.53 13.49 -8.41
CA LEU A 18 32.24 12.93 -8.01
C LEU A 18 32.17 11.49 -8.53
N GLY A 19 32.64 10.55 -7.72
CA GLY A 19 32.45 9.13 -7.94
C GLY A 19 30.96 8.83 -8.00
N VAL A 20 30.48 8.47 -9.18
CA VAL A 20 29.14 7.91 -9.39
C VAL A 20 29.15 6.50 -8.79
N SER A 21 29.12 6.41 -7.46
CA SER A 21 28.78 5.17 -6.78
C SER A 21 27.32 4.90 -7.10
N SER A 22 27.09 4.01 -8.06
CA SER A 22 25.78 3.47 -8.37
C SER A 22 25.15 2.96 -7.07
N CYS A 23 24.15 3.69 -6.57
CA CYS A 23 23.28 3.29 -5.47
C CYS A 23 22.44 2.08 -5.91
N GLN A 24 23.08 0.93 -6.14
CA GLN A 24 22.45 -0.38 -6.30
C GLN A 24 22.42 -1.09 -4.95
N GLY A 25 22.19 -0.34 -3.87
CA GLY A 25 21.80 -0.95 -2.60
C GLY A 25 20.45 -1.60 -2.83
N SER A 26 20.39 -2.93 -2.76
CA SER A 26 19.14 -3.64 -2.59
C SER A 26 18.42 -2.96 -1.43
N TYR A 27 17.37 -2.21 -1.73
CA TYR A 27 16.59 -1.48 -0.74
C TYR A 27 15.80 -2.54 0.05
N GLU A 28 16.46 -3.15 1.02
CA GLU A 28 15.82 -4.05 1.97
C GLU A 28 14.88 -3.17 2.79
N MET A 29 13.60 -3.16 2.41
CA MET A 29 12.57 -2.49 3.19
C MET A 29 12.58 -3.06 4.60
N GLU A 30 12.75 -2.18 5.58
CA GLU A 30 12.64 -2.57 6.97
C GLU A 30 11.25 -3.17 7.23
N ARG A 31 11.20 -4.25 8.02
CA ARG A 31 9.98 -5.04 8.21
C ARG A 31 8.80 -4.20 8.70
N ASP A 32 9.07 -3.20 9.52
CA ASP A 32 8.10 -2.31 10.15
C ASP A 32 7.83 -1.02 9.34
N GLU A 33 8.50 -0.83 8.20
CA GLU A 33 8.36 0.36 7.37
C GLU A 33 6.90 0.67 6.98
N PRO A 34 6.07 -0.29 6.52
CA PRO A 34 4.67 0.01 6.18
C PRO A 34 3.86 0.53 7.37
N CYS A 35 4.16 0.02 8.58
CA CYS A 35 3.51 0.43 9.81
C CYS A 35 3.93 1.84 10.24
N ARG A 36 5.23 2.17 10.11
CA ARG A 36 5.72 3.53 10.37
C ARG A 36 5.14 4.54 9.40
N GLN A 37 5.03 4.17 8.12
CA GLN A 37 4.42 5.01 7.10
C GLN A 37 2.96 5.35 7.41
N ALA A 38 2.20 4.44 8.04
CA ALA A 38 0.84 4.75 8.49
C ALA A 38 0.83 5.87 9.55
N GLY A 39 1.70 5.78 10.56
CA GLY A 39 1.84 6.83 11.58
C GLY A 39 2.30 8.16 10.98
N PHE A 40 3.28 8.12 10.08
CA PHE A 40 3.76 9.32 9.37
C PHE A 40 2.66 9.94 8.51
N ALA A 41 1.84 9.15 7.83
CA ALA A 41 0.71 9.66 7.06
C ALA A 41 -0.28 10.43 7.94
N ILE A 42 -0.63 9.91 9.14
CA ILE A 42 -1.53 10.62 10.07
C ILE A 42 -0.92 11.96 10.49
N ALA A 43 0.34 11.96 10.91
CA ALA A 43 1.03 13.18 11.34
C ALA A 43 1.16 14.20 10.19
N SER A 44 1.64 13.76 9.04
CA SER A 44 1.83 14.58 7.83
C SER A 44 0.52 15.24 7.39
N ARG A 45 -0.59 14.49 7.37
CA ARG A 45 -1.91 15.05 7.02
C ARG A 45 -2.41 16.06 8.04
N ASN A 46 -2.24 15.80 9.33
CA ASN A 46 -2.61 16.77 10.37
C ASN A 46 -1.76 18.05 10.27
N GLN A 47 -0.45 17.94 10.02
CA GLN A 47 0.40 19.10 9.80
C GLN A 47 -0.02 19.87 8.55
N ALA A 48 -0.29 19.17 7.44
CA ALA A 48 -0.67 19.81 6.18
C ALA A 48 -2.00 20.56 6.27
N CYS A 49 -2.98 20.02 7.01
CA CYS A 49 -4.30 20.62 7.13
C CYS A 49 -4.40 21.69 8.22
N ASN A 50 -3.68 21.52 9.34
CA ASN A 50 -3.83 22.38 10.52
C ASN A 50 -2.65 23.36 10.71
N GLY A 51 -1.52 23.13 10.05
CA GLY A 51 -0.29 23.92 10.22
C GLY A 51 0.40 23.73 11.57
N ASP A 52 -0.06 22.78 12.39
CA ASP A 52 0.44 22.52 13.75
C ASP A 52 1.38 21.31 13.75
N ALA A 53 2.69 21.59 13.68
CA ALA A 53 3.73 20.56 13.67
C ALA A 53 3.88 19.85 15.02
N ASP A 54 3.67 20.55 16.14
CA ASP A 54 3.80 19.98 17.47
C ASP A 54 2.69 18.97 17.73
N HIS A 55 1.45 19.31 17.35
CA HIS A 55 0.34 18.39 17.37
C HIS A 55 0.61 17.17 16.49
N ALA A 56 1.03 17.37 15.23
CA ALA A 56 1.32 16.28 14.30
C ALA A 56 2.36 15.29 14.87
N ASN A 57 3.43 15.81 15.48
CA ASN A 57 4.44 14.98 16.15
C ASN A 57 3.86 14.24 17.35
N ALA A 58 3.03 14.88 18.17
CA ALA A 58 2.36 14.23 19.30
C ALA A 58 1.44 13.09 18.86
N LEU A 59 0.77 13.21 17.71
CA LEU A 59 -0.02 12.11 17.12
C LEU A 59 0.87 10.95 16.69
N TYR A 60 2.02 11.23 16.08
CA TYR A 60 2.98 10.19 15.70
C TYR A 60 3.54 9.46 16.93
N GLU A 61 3.92 10.20 17.97
CA GLU A 61 4.41 9.61 19.23
C GLU A 61 3.36 8.72 19.88
N ARG A 62 2.12 9.20 20.00
CA ARG A 62 0.99 8.38 20.47
C ARG A 62 0.77 7.14 19.62
N PHE A 63 0.89 7.26 18.29
CA PHE A 63 0.79 6.11 17.40
C PHE A 63 1.87 5.06 17.69
N VAL A 64 3.13 5.49 17.81
CA VAL A 64 4.25 4.58 18.15
C VAL A 64 4.03 3.94 19.53
N ASP A 65 3.45 4.69 20.47
CA ASP A 65 3.17 4.21 21.82
C ASP A 65 1.99 3.23 21.89
N GLU A 66 0.95 3.40 21.10
CA GLU A 66 -0.28 2.60 21.20
C GLU A 66 -0.30 1.36 20.29
N TYR A 67 0.48 1.32 19.22
CA TYR A 67 0.35 0.28 18.17
C TYR A 67 1.62 -0.55 17.96
N LEU A 68 1.43 -1.77 17.45
CA LEU A 68 2.49 -2.68 17.02
C LEU A 68 2.28 -3.04 15.55
N CYS A 69 3.40 -3.17 14.85
CA CYS A 69 3.40 -3.74 13.51
C CYS A 69 3.15 -5.25 13.56
N SER A 70 2.23 -5.75 12.74
CA SER A 70 1.95 -7.19 12.56
C SER A 70 2.56 -7.77 11.28
N VAL A 71 3.15 -6.94 10.42
CA VAL A 71 3.75 -7.34 9.15
C VAL A 71 5.05 -8.13 9.38
N THR A 72 5.14 -9.32 8.81
CA THR A 72 6.35 -10.18 8.86
C THR A 72 7.19 -10.09 7.60
N LYS A 73 6.55 -9.84 6.45
CA LYS A 73 7.18 -9.61 5.15
C LYS A 73 6.45 -8.46 4.47
N PRO A 74 7.06 -7.26 4.36
CA PRO A 74 6.42 -6.13 3.72
C PRO A 74 6.13 -6.46 2.25
N SER A 75 4.92 -6.16 1.82
CA SER A 75 4.47 -6.17 0.44
C SER A 75 3.97 -4.77 0.08
N GLN A 76 3.79 -4.47 -1.19
CA GLN A 76 3.21 -3.17 -1.58
C GLN A 76 1.83 -2.93 -0.96
N ASN A 77 1.02 -3.98 -0.84
CA ASN A 77 -0.28 -3.90 -0.19
C ASN A 77 -0.19 -3.50 1.29
N ALA A 78 0.94 -3.75 1.96
CA ALA A 78 1.15 -3.30 3.34
C ALA A 78 1.20 -1.76 3.45
N PHE A 79 1.52 -1.03 2.38
CA PHE A 79 1.55 0.44 2.38
C PHE A 79 0.19 1.07 2.09
N ARG A 80 -0.81 0.29 1.70
CA ARG A 80 -2.14 0.79 1.33
C ARG A 80 -2.81 1.62 2.43
N CYS A 81 -2.65 1.22 3.69
CA CYS A 81 -3.13 1.99 4.83
C CYS A 81 -2.57 3.42 4.84
N ALA A 82 -1.25 3.57 4.68
CA ALA A 82 -0.60 4.88 4.66
C ALA A 82 -1.03 5.71 3.43
N TYR A 83 -1.17 5.06 2.27
CA TYR A 83 -1.68 5.68 1.05
C TYR A 83 -3.09 6.24 1.26
N ASN A 84 -4.02 5.44 1.78
CA ASN A 84 -5.40 5.85 2.04
C ASN A 84 -5.47 7.03 3.02
N ILE A 85 -4.67 6.99 4.09
CA ILE A 85 -4.60 8.11 5.05
C ILE A 85 -4.10 9.39 4.35
N ASN A 86 -3.09 9.30 3.49
CA ASN A 86 -2.58 10.47 2.76
C ASN A 86 -3.60 11.08 1.78
N ALA A 87 -4.58 10.28 1.32
CA ALA A 87 -5.63 10.74 0.43
C ALA A 87 -6.77 11.50 1.14
N LEU A 88 -6.83 11.46 2.48
CA LEU A 88 -7.89 12.12 3.25
C LEU A 88 -7.91 13.63 3.03
N GLY A 89 -9.11 14.18 2.79
CA GLY A 89 -9.34 15.62 2.73
C GLY A 89 -9.22 16.28 4.11
N CYS A 90 -8.97 17.60 4.14
CA CYS A 90 -8.81 18.31 5.42
C CYS A 90 -10.09 18.35 6.26
N GLU A 91 -11.27 18.25 5.64
CA GLU A 91 -12.53 18.11 6.37
C GLU A 91 -12.61 16.77 7.12
N GLU A 92 -12.12 15.68 6.51
CA GLU A 92 -12.08 14.35 7.15
C GLU A 92 -11.02 14.30 8.27
N VAL A 93 -9.86 14.91 8.03
CA VAL A 93 -8.80 15.08 9.05
C VAL A 93 -9.35 15.86 10.25
N ALA A 94 -10.04 16.97 10.00
CA ALA A 94 -10.67 17.76 11.05
C ALA A 94 -11.76 16.99 11.80
N ALA A 95 -12.58 16.19 11.09
CA ALA A 95 -13.62 15.36 11.71
C ALA A 95 -13.04 14.25 12.61
N LYS A 96 -11.87 13.71 12.25
CA LYS A 96 -11.18 12.68 13.06
C LYS A 96 -10.40 13.28 14.22
N GLY A 97 -9.82 14.47 14.05
CA GLY A 97 -8.99 15.13 15.07
C GLY A 97 -7.91 14.20 15.60
N ASP A 98 -7.99 13.88 16.89
CA ASP A 98 -7.02 13.07 17.63
C ASP A 98 -7.33 11.57 17.66
N ASP A 99 -8.41 11.13 17.02
CA ASP A 99 -8.89 9.75 17.04
C ASP A 99 -8.07 8.84 16.10
N LEU A 100 -6.93 8.36 16.61
CA LEU A 100 -6.06 7.42 15.90
C LEU A 100 -6.81 6.15 15.47
N ASN A 101 -7.74 5.63 16.29
CA ASN A 101 -8.54 4.46 15.89
C ASN A 101 -9.47 4.81 14.73
N GLY A 102 -10.03 6.01 14.71
CA GLY A 102 -10.84 6.53 13.61
C GLY A 102 -10.07 6.68 12.30
N TYR A 103 -8.78 7.05 12.33
CA TYR A 103 -7.91 7.00 11.14
C TYR A 103 -7.68 5.57 10.70
N LEU A 104 -7.22 4.71 11.63
CA LEU A 104 -6.72 3.39 11.28
C LEU A 104 -7.84 2.44 10.84
N SER A 105 -9.01 2.53 11.47
CA SER A 105 -10.17 1.71 11.10
C SER A 105 -10.71 2.08 9.72
N ALA A 106 -10.95 3.37 9.49
CA ALA A 106 -11.48 3.90 8.23
C ALA A 106 -10.60 3.56 7.01
N ASN A 107 -9.30 3.35 7.23
CA ASN A 107 -8.32 3.20 6.16
C ASN A 107 -7.74 1.76 6.06
N GLY A 108 -8.40 0.78 6.68
CA GLY A 108 -8.05 -0.64 6.53
C GLY A 108 -6.71 -1.03 7.16
N CYS A 109 -6.26 -0.29 8.17
CA CYS A 109 -4.94 -0.45 8.76
C CYS A 109 -4.83 -1.65 9.71
N GLY A 110 -5.95 -2.24 10.14
CA GLY A 110 -5.94 -3.39 11.04
C GLY A 110 -5.33 -4.66 10.43
N VAL A 111 -5.04 -4.67 9.12
CA VAL A 111 -4.32 -5.78 8.45
C VAL A 111 -2.82 -5.73 8.70
N ILE A 112 -2.25 -4.55 8.97
CA ILE A 112 -0.82 -4.34 9.22
C ILE A 112 -0.49 -3.92 10.67
N LEU A 113 -1.50 -3.51 11.43
CA LEU A 113 -1.34 -2.99 12.78
C LEU A 113 -2.26 -3.70 13.77
N LYS A 114 -1.81 -3.75 15.01
CA LYS A 114 -2.61 -4.15 16.18
C LYS A 114 -2.31 -3.21 17.35
N ARG A 115 -3.27 -3.02 18.25
CA ARG A 115 -3.01 -2.25 19.48
C ARG A 115 -2.11 -3.05 20.43
N LYS A 116 -1.26 -2.35 21.18
CA LYS A 116 -0.41 -2.95 22.22
C LYS A 116 -1.22 -3.56 23.36
N ASP A 117 -2.38 -2.99 23.65
CA ASP A 117 -3.33 -3.48 24.66
C ASP A 117 -4.08 -4.76 24.24
N GLY A 118 -3.87 -5.25 23.02
CA GLY A 118 -4.51 -6.44 22.47
C GLY A 118 -5.90 -6.19 21.86
N THR A 119 -6.42 -4.97 21.94
CA THR A 119 -7.69 -4.59 21.32
C THR A 119 -7.54 -4.60 19.79
N PRO A 120 -8.39 -5.31 19.05
CA PRO A 120 -8.37 -5.28 17.59
C PRO A 120 -8.66 -3.88 17.07
N ILE A 121 -7.98 -3.47 15.99
CA ILE A 121 -8.38 -2.28 15.23
C ILE A 121 -9.60 -2.67 14.41
N PRO A 122 -10.76 -2.00 14.57
CA PRO A 122 -11.93 -2.27 13.74
C PRO A 122 -11.57 -2.10 12.26
N GLN A 123 -12.06 -2.96 11.37
CA GLN A 123 -11.87 -2.79 9.94
C GLN A 123 -13.02 -1.95 9.39
N ALA A 124 -12.73 -0.95 8.55
CA ALA A 124 -13.74 -0.36 7.69
C ALA A 124 -14.35 -1.47 6.82
N GLY A 125 -15.68 -1.62 6.86
CA GLY A 125 -16.37 -2.71 6.17
C GLY A 125 -16.88 -3.84 7.08
N GLY A 126 -17.05 -3.62 8.38
CA GLY A 126 -17.73 -4.54 9.29
C GLY A 126 -19.20 -4.77 8.92
N GLY A 127 -19.45 -5.56 7.87
CA GLY A 127 -20.79 -5.90 7.37
C GLY A 127 -20.83 -7.06 6.39
N VAL A 128 -19.71 -7.41 5.75
CA VAL A 128 -19.60 -8.65 4.98
C VAL A 128 -18.47 -9.47 5.55
N THR A 129 -18.85 -10.54 6.24
CA THR A 129 -18.05 -11.76 6.19
C THR A 129 -17.92 -12.12 4.71
N ALA A 130 -16.88 -11.61 4.03
CA ALA A 130 -16.41 -12.25 2.82
C ALA A 130 -16.29 -13.73 3.19
N THR A 131 -17.10 -14.59 2.57
CA THR A 131 -17.01 -16.01 2.85
C THR A 131 -15.55 -16.43 2.68
N PRO A 132 -15.03 -17.39 3.46
CA PRO A 132 -13.62 -17.79 3.42
C PRO A 132 -13.08 -18.04 1.99
N LEU A 133 -13.99 -18.38 1.07
CA LEU A 133 -13.74 -18.60 -0.34
C LEU A 133 -13.43 -17.32 -1.14
N CYS A 134 -14.03 -16.18 -0.81
CA CYS A 134 -13.70 -14.90 -1.43
C CYS A 134 -12.32 -14.39 -1.02
N ALA A 135 -12.01 -14.46 0.27
CA ALA A 135 -10.66 -14.18 0.74
C ALA A 135 -9.62 -15.10 0.07
N SER A 136 -9.97 -16.39 -0.12
CA SER A 136 -9.12 -17.35 -0.83
C SER A 136 -8.95 -17.01 -2.31
N LEU A 137 -10.00 -16.56 -3.00
CA LEU A 137 -9.95 -16.14 -4.40
C LEU A 137 -9.07 -14.89 -4.58
N VAL A 138 -9.25 -13.88 -3.74
CA VAL A 138 -8.42 -12.66 -3.75
C VAL A 138 -6.94 -13.01 -3.53
N LEU A 139 -6.64 -13.86 -2.54
CA LEU A 139 -5.27 -14.31 -2.28
C LEU A 139 -4.70 -15.09 -3.48
N ARG A 140 -5.49 -15.96 -4.11
CA ARG A 140 -5.03 -16.77 -5.24
C ARG A 140 -4.78 -15.94 -6.50
N LEU A 141 -5.61 -14.92 -6.74
CA LEU A 141 -5.40 -13.96 -7.82
C LEU A 141 -4.14 -13.13 -7.60
N ALA A 142 -3.88 -12.69 -6.36
CA ALA A 142 -2.64 -11.98 -6.01
C ALA A 142 -1.39 -12.88 -6.16
N GLU A 143 -1.47 -14.15 -5.76
CA GLU A 143 -0.40 -15.14 -6.00
C GLU A 143 -0.14 -15.33 -7.50
N PHE A 144 -1.21 -15.48 -8.28
CA PHE A 144 -1.14 -15.65 -9.73
C PHE A 144 -0.46 -14.46 -10.40
N GLU A 145 -0.84 -13.24 -10.03
CA GLU A 145 -0.24 -11.99 -10.52
C GLU A 145 1.24 -11.87 -10.13
N SER A 146 1.58 -12.18 -8.88
CA SER A 146 2.97 -12.15 -8.42
C SER A 146 3.87 -13.13 -9.18
N ALA A 147 3.30 -14.24 -9.66
CA ALA A 147 4.00 -15.21 -10.49
C ALA A 147 4.13 -14.77 -11.97
N CYS A 148 3.37 -13.76 -12.42
CA CYS A 148 3.51 -13.16 -13.74
C CYS A 148 4.69 -12.17 -13.84
N GLY A 149 5.21 -11.68 -12.70
CA GLY A 149 6.10 -10.53 -12.64
C GLY A 149 7.58 -10.88 -12.66
N ASP A 150 8.13 -11.17 -13.84
CA ASP A 150 9.60 -11.17 -14.05
C ASP A 150 10.10 -10.04 -14.96
N ASN A 151 9.25 -9.23 -15.61
CA ASN A 151 9.72 -8.24 -16.60
C ASN A 151 9.14 -6.82 -16.58
N GLU A 152 8.16 -6.48 -15.73
CA GLU A 152 7.73 -5.08 -15.57
C GLU A 152 7.45 -4.76 -14.10
N PRO A 153 7.72 -3.51 -13.66
CA PRO A 153 7.42 -3.12 -12.30
C PRO A 153 5.91 -3.28 -12.05
N PRO A 154 5.51 -3.84 -10.90
CA PRO A 154 4.11 -3.91 -10.47
C PRO A 154 3.54 -2.49 -10.35
N GLY A 155 3.04 -1.95 -11.45
CA GLY A 155 2.51 -0.60 -11.57
C GLY A 155 1.00 -0.64 -11.74
N ASP A 156 0.30 0.08 -10.86
CA ASP A 156 -1.14 0.37 -10.86
C ASP A 156 -2.14 -0.79 -10.73
N LEU A 157 -2.00 -1.90 -11.47
CA LEU A 157 -3.11 -2.83 -11.59
C LEU A 157 -3.29 -3.79 -10.40
N SER A 158 -2.21 -4.19 -9.72
CA SER A 158 -2.29 -4.96 -8.47
C SER A 158 -2.96 -4.15 -7.36
N LEU A 159 -2.76 -2.83 -7.39
CA LEU A 159 -3.41 -1.86 -6.51
C LEU A 159 -4.89 -1.68 -6.89
N LEU A 160 -5.22 -1.61 -8.19
CA LEU A 160 -6.61 -1.55 -8.67
C LEU A 160 -7.40 -2.82 -8.34
N ILE A 161 -6.88 -4.01 -8.62
CA ILE A 161 -7.57 -5.28 -8.35
C ILE A 161 -7.70 -5.52 -6.85
N ALA A 162 -6.65 -5.26 -6.05
CA ALA A 162 -6.74 -5.39 -4.60
C ALA A 162 -7.58 -4.27 -3.96
N SER A 163 -7.61 -3.06 -4.53
CA SER A 163 -8.50 -1.98 -4.08
C SER A 163 -9.93 -2.33 -4.42
N ASP A 164 -10.25 -2.61 -5.68
CA ASP A 164 -11.61 -2.94 -6.14
C ASP A 164 -12.20 -4.14 -5.39
N LEU A 165 -11.44 -5.22 -5.21
CA LEU A 165 -11.93 -6.41 -4.50
C LEU A 165 -12.07 -6.22 -2.98
N THR A 166 -11.60 -5.10 -2.41
CA THR A 166 -11.68 -4.85 -0.96
C THR A 166 -12.41 -3.58 -0.55
N THR A 167 -12.63 -2.62 -1.46
CA THR A 167 -13.28 -1.34 -1.12
C THR A 167 -14.65 -1.14 -1.76
N ASP A 168 -14.92 -1.65 -2.97
CA ASP A 168 -16.19 -1.37 -3.67
C ASP A 168 -16.86 -2.56 -4.37
N HIS A 169 -16.09 -3.62 -4.68
CA HIS A 169 -16.59 -4.81 -5.34
C HIS A 169 -16.32 -6.01 -4.45
N GLU A 170 -17.22 -6.22 -3.49
CA GLU A 170 -17.43 -7.55 -2.92
C GLU A 170 -17.45 -8.55 -4.10
N CYS A 171 -16.83 -9.73 -3.97
CA CYS A 171 -17.23 -10.87 -4.81
C CYS A 171 -18.72 -10.76 -5.00
N ALA A 172 -19.22 -10.74 -6.23
CA ALA A 172 -20.61 -10.37 -6.53
C ALA A 172 -21.49 -10.90 -5.39
N ALA A 173 -22.21 -10.04 -4.66
CA ALA A 173 -22.77 -10.36 -3.34
C ALA A 173 -23.63 -11.65 -3.28
N ASN A 174 -23.94 -12.22 -4.44
CA ASN A 174 -24.70 -13.44 -4.68
C ASN A 174 -23.85 -14.66 -5.14
N ALA A 175 -22.52 -14.56 -5.22
CA ALA A 175 -21.65 -15.65 -5.65
C ALA A 175 -21.72 -16.80 -4.63
N THR A 176 -22.16 -17.95 -5.09
CA THR A 176 -22.27 -19.14 -4.25
C THR A 176 -20.89 -19.74 -3.96
N PRO A 177 -20.72 -20.45 -2.84
CA PRO A 177 -19.51 -21.22 -2.57
C PRO A 177 -19.05 -22.15 -3.71
N ALA A 178 -20.01 -22.70 -4.47
CA ALA A 178 -19.73 -23.58 -5.60
C ALA A 178 -19.17 -22.81 -6.81
N GLU A 179 -19.68 -21.61 -7.10
CA GLU A 179 -19.14 -20.74 -8.15
C GLU A 179 -17.71 -20.29 -7.81
N LEU A 180 -17.48 -19.87 -6.56
CA LEU A 180 -16.15 -19.50 -6.08
C LEU A 180 -15.16 -20.67 -6.16
N ALA A 181 -15.56 -21.87 -5.73
CA ALA A 181 -14.70 -23.06 -5.82
C ALA A 181 -14.41 -23.48 -7.27
N THR A 182 -15.39 -23.31 -8.16
CA THR A 182 -15.22 -23.58 -9.60
C THR A 182 -14.26 -22.58 -10.23
N CYS A 183 -14.41 -21.29 -9.94
CA CYS A 183 -13.49 -20.25 -10.40
C CYS A 183 -12.06 -20.49 -9.87
N LEU A 184 -11.90 -20.78 -8.57
CA LEU A 184 -10.61 -21.14 -7.97
C LEU A 184 -9.97 -22.36 -8.64
N SER A 185 -10.75 -23.40 -8.92
CA SER A 185 -10.26 -24.62 -9.57
C SER A 185 -9.86 -24.38 -11.03
N ALA A 186 -10.52 -23.46 -11.72
CA ALA A 186 -10.17 -23.09 -13.10
C ALA A 186 -8.84 -22.32 -13.18
N LEU A 187 -8.48 -21.60 -12.11
CA LEU A 187 -7.19 -20.93 -11.97
C LEU A 187 -6.07 -21.89 -11.55
N ASP A 188 -6.40 -23.03 -10.93
CA ASP A 188 -5.40 -23.97 -10.44
C ASP A 188 -4.65 -24.67 -11.59
N GLY A 189 -3.33 -24.71 -11.50
CA GLY A 189 -2.46 -25.28 -12.54
C GLY A 189 -2.28 -24.41 -13.80
N LYS A 190 -2.97 -23.26 -13.90
CA LYS A 190 -2.65 -22.25 -14.91
C LYS A 190 -1.33 -21.59 -14.52
N ARG A 191 -0.40 -21.47 -15.47
CA ARG A 191 0.79 -20.64 -15.31
C ARG A 191 0.53 -19.34 -16.04
N CYS A 192 0.83 -18.23 -15.40
CA CYS A 192 0.81 -16.94 -16.08
C CYS A 192 1.93 -16.92 -17.12
N ILE A 193 1.56 -16.79 -18.39
CA ILE A 193 2.52 -16.65 -19.50
C ILE A 193 2.52 -15.19 -19.97
N ASP A 194 1.41 -14.47 -19.79
CA ASP A 194 1.23 -13.06 -20.13
C ASP A 194 0.06 -12.46 -19.31
N PHE A 195 0.17 -11.18 -18.95
CA PHE A 195 -0.86 -10.43 -18.23
C PHE A 195 -2.17 -10.27 -19.04
N SER A 196 -2.06 -10.06 -20.34
CA SER A 196 -3.20 -9.99 -21.26
C SER A 196 -4.01 -11.30 -21.27
N ILE A 197 -3.30 -12.42 -21.13
CA ILE A 197 -3.89 -13.76 -21.04
C ILE A 197 -4.59 -13.97 -19.70
N ALA A 198 -4.19 -13.32 -18.60
CA ALA A 198 -4.83 -13.49 -17.29
C ALA A 198 -6.27 -12.95 -17.28
N ARG A 199 -6.48 -11.75 -17.83
CA ARG A 199 -7.82 -11.16 -17.97
C ARG A 199 -8.65 -11.93 -19.00
N GLU A 200 -8.05 -12.29 -20.13
CA GLU A 200 -8.70 -13.18 -21.11
C GLU A 200 -9.04 -14.55 -20.50
N LEU A 201 -8.25 -15.08 -19.56
CA LEU A 201 -8.57 -16.31 -18.83
C LEU A 201 -9.74 -16.13 -17.87
N LEU A 202 -9.82 -14.99 -17.19
CA LEU A 202 -10.92 -14.68 -16.29
C LEU A 202 -12.22 -14.50 -17.09
N ASP A 203 -12.17 -13.73 -18.18
CA ASP A 203 -13.29 -13.50 -19.11
C ASP A 203 -13.68 -14.78 -19.87
N ALA A 204 -12.71 -15.65 -20.19
CA ALA A 204 -12.96 -16.94 -20.87
C ALA A 204 -13.31 -18.08 -19.90
N THR A 205 -13.39 -17.81 -18.60
CA THR A 205 -13.86 -18.77 -17.60
C THR A 205 -15.28 -18.39 -17.23
N PRO A 206 -16.32 -18.99 -17.84
CA PRO A 206 -17.72 -18.57 -17.67
C PRO A 206 -18.22 -18.68 -16.23
N SER A 207 -17.52 -19.46 -15.39
CA SER A 207 -17.79 -19.60 -13.96
C SER A 207 -17.22 -18.47 -13.10
N CYS A 208 -16.34 -17.62 -13.64
CA CYS A 208 -15.79 -16.46 -12.95
C CYS A 208 -16.54 -15.16 -13.32
N ASP A 209 -17.22 -15.10 -14.47
CA ASP A 209 -18.02 -13.94 -14.91
C ASP A 209 -19.11 -13.52 -13.91
N SER A 210 -19.76 -14.50 -13.25
CA SER A 210 -20.78 -14.21 -12.22
C SER A 210 -20.16 -13.75 -10.89
N VAL A 211 -18.85 -13.97 -10.69
CA VAL A 211 -18.12 -13.67 -9.46
C VAL A 211 -17.37 -12.34 -9.56
N LEU A 212 -16.85 -12.04 -10.75
CA LEU A 212 -16.08 -10.85 -11.10
C LEU A 212 -16.87 -10.07 -12.16
N PRO A 213 -17.86 -9.25 -11.77
CA PRO A 213 -18.67 -8.53 -12.75
C PRO A 213 -17.75 -7.69 -13.66
N ALA A 214 -17.97 -7.80 -14.96
CA ALA A 214 -17.20 -7.06 -15.96
C ALA A 214 -17.22 -5.57 -15.63
N GLN A 215 -16.05 -4.95 -15.57
CA GLN A 215 -15.97 -3.51 -15.34
C GLN A 215 -16.47 -2.77 -16.57
N GLU A 216 -17.57 -2.02 -16.42
CA GLU A 216 -17.85 -0.92 -17.33
C GLU A 216 -16.74 0.11 -17.15
N VAL A 217 -15.74 0.07 -18.04
CA VAL A 217 -14.78 1.16 -18.16
C VAL A 217 -15.58 2.38 -18.60
N ALA A 218 -15.88 3.28 -17.66
CA ALA A 218 -16.49 4.55 -17.98
C ALA A 218 -15.59 5.27 -19.00
N PRO A 219 -16.16 5.83 -20.08
CA PRO A 219 -15.39 6.43 -21.17
C PRO A 219 -14.58 7.66 -20.76
#